data_AF-A0A5N8UGR9-F1
#
_entry.id   AF-A0A5N8UGR9-F1
#
_cell.length_a   1.000
_cell.length_b   1.000
_cell.length_c   1.000
_cell.angle_alpha   90.00
_cell.angle_beta   90.00
_cell.angle_gamma   90.00
#
_symmetry.space_group_name_H-M   'P 1'
#
loop_
_entity.id
_entity.type
_entity.pdbx_description
1 polymer ?
#
loop_
_entity_poly.entity_id
_entity_poly.type
_entity_poly.pdbx_seq_one_letter_code
_entity_poly.pdbx_strand_id
1 'polypeptide(L)'
;MVPFNLNEWQLASASVVAGGYKYCQAGEGNCMMRIPQNYQGSPIITAWYAEFDVLDQAPGKVGFGPGQSAFAGSTYDPVSHYRAAEVFDFFEAQNLTDTKLREISQQQITQLWQGEAMGLSNGCLALPSHTMANNAGFLSLTTAKASDWV
;
A
#
# COMPACT_ATOMS: atom_id res chain seq x y z
N MET A 1 -6.35 7.48 2.61
CA MET A 1 -5.68 6.89 1.42
C MET A 1 -5.49 8.00 0.40
N VAL A 2 -4.35 8.11 -0.29
CA VAL A 2 -4.16 9.11 -1.37
C VAL A 2 -4.50 8.44 -2.71
N PRO A 3 -5.37 9.02 -3.54
CA PRO A 3 -5.62 8.51 -4.89
C PRO A 3 -4.31 8.34 -5.66
N PHE A 4 -4.09 7.16 -6.20
CA PHE A 4 -2.85 6.80 -6.87
C PHE A 4 -3.11 6.51 -8.34
N ASN A 5 -2.49 7.29 -9.22
CA ASN A 5 -2.65 7.16 -10.66
C ASN A 5 -1.30 7.00 -11.36
N LEU A 6 -1.07 5.81 -11.90
CA LEU A 6 0.18 5.46 -12.59
C LEU A 6 0.48 6.35 -13.79
N ASN A 7 -0.54 6.76 -14.54
CA ASN A 7 -0.38 7.51 -15.77
C ASN A 7 -0.07 8.98 -15.47
N GLU A 8 -0.86 9.58 -14.59
CA GLU A 8 -0.64 10.97 -14.14
C GLU A 8 0.74 11.15 -13.52
N TRP A 9 1.24 10.14 -12.81
CA TRP A 9 2.53 10.18 -12.14
C TRP A 9 3.67 9.67 -13.03
N GLN A 10 3.37 9.30 -14.28
CA GLN A 10 4.36 8.82 -15.27
C GLN A 10 5.16 7.60 -14.79
N LEU A 11 4.51 6.70 -14.03
CA LEU A 11 5.11 5.50 -13.42
C LEU A 11 4.87 4.22 -14.25
N ALA A 12 4.44 4.34 -15.51
CA ALA A 12 4.14 3.19 -16.35
C ALA A 12 5.35 2.24 -16.57
N SER A 13 6.57 2.78 -16.55
CA SER A 13 7.83 2.01 -16.65
C SER A 13 8.41 1.58 -15.30
N ALA A 14 7.80 1.97 -14.18
CA ALA A 14 8.31 1.70 -12.84
C ALA A 14 7.70 0.43 -12.23
N SER A 15 8.52 -0.31 -11.49
CA SER A 15 8.02 -1.31 -10.54
C SER A 15 7.46 -0.60 -9.32
N VAL A 16 6.24 -0.96 -8.91
CA VAL A 16 5.56 -0.34 -7.77
C VAL A 16 5.24 -1.44 -6.76
N VAL A 17 5.62 -1.24 -5.51
CA VAL A 17 5.30 -2.15 -4.39
C VAL A 17 4.37 -1.44 -3.41
N ALA A 18 3.39 -2.16 -2.88
CA ALA A 18 2.51 -1.65 -1.84
C ALA A 18 2.08 -2.75 -0.86
N GLY A 19 1.75 -2.35 0.37
CA GLY A 19 1.17 -3.24 1.38
C GLY A 19 -0.34 -3.09 1.43
N GLY A 20 -1.06 -4.21 1.40
CA GLY A 20 -2.52 -4.27 1.48
C GLY A 20 -3.07 -4.26 2.91
N TYR A 21 -2.27 -4.65 3.90
CA TYR A 21 -2.75 -4.85 5.28
C TYR A 21 -3.20 -3.58 6.02
N LYS A 22 -2.80 -2.39 5.55
CA LYS A 22 -3.13 -1.10 6.18
C LYS A 22 -4.42 -0.51 5.62
N TYR A 23 -4.30 0.55 4.81
CA TYR A 23 -5.44 1.32 4.32
C TYR A 23 -6.35 0.53 3.37
N CYS A 24 -5.83 -0.53 2.73
CA CYS A 24 -6.62 -1.44 1.89
C CYS A 24 -7.32 -2.54 2.70
N GLN A 25 -7.02 -2.68 3.99
CA GLN A 25 -7.66 -3.64 4.91
C GLN A 25 -7.58 -5.12 4.46
N ALA A 26 -6.66 -5.45 3.55
CA ALA A 26 -6.54 -6.78 2.95
C ALA A 26 -6.00 -7.85 3.93
N GLY A 27 -5.59 -7.47 5.13
CA GLY A 27 -5.02 -8.36 6.15
C GLY A 27 -3.50 -8.49 6.06
N GLU A 28 -2.91 -8.95 7.17
CA GLU A 28 -1.46 -9.10 7.34
C GLU A 28 -0.83 -9.98 6.25
N GLY A 29 0.38 -9.62 5.83
CA GLY A 29 1.10 -10.34 4.78
C GLY A 29 0.58 -10.14 3.36
N ASN A 30 -0.54 -9.42 3.16
CA ASN A 30 -0.98 -9.03 1.82
C ASN A 30 -0.14 -7.87 1.29
N CYS A 31 0.56 -8.09 0.19
CA CYS A 31 1.35 -7.11 -0.53
C CYS A 31 1.11 -7.28 -2.03
N MET A 32 1.37 -6.22 -2.79
CA MET A 32 1.23 -6.21 -4.23
C MET A 32 2.49 -5.63 -4.87
N MET A 33 2.85 -6.18 -6.02
CA MET A 33 3.89 -5.62 -6.86
C MET A 33 3.37 -5.51 -8.29
N ARG A 34 3.38 -4.29 -8.82
CA ARG A 34 3.21 -4.05 -10.25
C ARG A 34 4.56 -4.24 -10.94
N ILE A 35 4.58 -5.08 -11.95
CA ILE A 35 5.72 -5.22 -12.88
C ILE A 35 5.44 -4.41 -14.15
N PRO A 36 6.39 -3.59 -14.64
CA PRO A 36 6.26 -2.89 -15.90
C PRO A 36 5.99 -3.84 -17.07
N GLN A 37 5.24 -3.35 -18.05
CA GLN A 37 5.09 -4.06 -19.32
C GLN A 37 6.47 -4.28 -19.95
N ASN A 38 6.71 -5.48 -20.47
CA ASN A 38 7.97 -5.90 -21.08
C ASN A 38 9.18 -5.98 -20.13
N TYR A 39 8.99 -6.20 -18.83
CA TYR A 39 10.09 -6.56 -17.94
C TYR A 39 10.81 -7.83 -18.43
N GLN A 40 12.13 -7.73 -18.63
CA GLN A 40 13.02 -8.82 -19.10
C GLN A 40 14.13 -9.15 -18.08
N GLY A 41 13.96 -8.75 -16.82
CA GLY A 41 14.97 -9.00 -15.79
C GLY A 41 14.91 -10.42 -15.22
N SER A 42 15.92 -10.76 -14.42
CA SER A 42 16.04 -12.05 -13.74
C SER A 42 16.05 -11.82 -12.23
N PRO A 43 15.04 -12.32 -11.48
CA PRO A 43 15.00 -12.14 -10.04
C PRO A 43 16.07 -12.99 -9.34
N ILE A 44 16.71 -12.39 -8.33
CA ILE A 44 17.70 -13.08 -7.48
C ILE A 44 17.00 -14.06 -6.53
N ILE A 45 15.82 -13.67 -6.03
CA ILE A 45 14.99 -14.48 -5.15
C ILE A 45 13.82 -14.98 -6.00
N THR A 46 13.79 -16.28 -6.26
CA THR A 46 12.73 -16.98 -6.98
C THR A 46 12.38 -18.27 -6.26
N ALA A 47 11.28 -18.89 -6.65
CA ALA A 47 10.82 -20.15 -6.07
C ALA A 47 9.91 -20.90 -7.06
N TRP A 48 9.50 -22.11 -6.67
CA TRP A 48 8.94 -23.09 -7.60
C TRP A 48 7.62 -22.68 -8.29
N TYR A 49 6.86 -21.70 -7.78
CA TYR A 49 5.71 -21.17 -8.52
C TYR A 49 6.11 -20.37 -9.75
N ALA A 50 7.33 -19.83 -9.82
CA ALA A 50 7.81 -19.09 -10.99
C ALA A 50 7.96 -19.97 -12.24
N GLU A 51 8.08 -21.29 -12.05
CA GLU A 51 8.28 -22.27 -13.12
C GLU A 51 6.97 -22.71 -13.79
N PHE A 52 5.79 -22.36 -13.27
CA PHE A 52 4.52 -22.82 -13.82
C PHE A 52 4.27 -22.41 -15.28
N ASP A 53 4.84 -21.29 -15.72
CA ASP A 53 4.71 -20.82 -17.11
C ASP A 53 5.73 -21.46 -18.07
N VAL A 54 6.66 -22.26 -17.55
CA VAL A 54 7.81 -22.79 -18.30
C VAL A 54 8.06 -24.28 -18.04
N LEU A 55 6.99 -25.03 -17.75
CA LEU A 55 7.04 -26.46 -17.42
C LEU A 55 7.58 -27.36 -18.55
N ASP A 56 7.61 -26.86 -19.78
CA ASP A 56 8.14 -27.54 -20.97
C ASP A 56 9.67 -27.42 -21.12
N GLN A 57 10.33 -26.63 -20.27
CA GLN A 57 11.77 -26.43 -20.34
C GLN A 57 12.57 -27.66 -19.88
N ALA A 58 13.73 -27.83 -20.52
CA ALA A 58 14.63 -28.93 -20.20
C ALA A 58 15.10 -28.84 -18.72
N PRO A 59 15.12 -29.97 -17.99
CA PRO A 59 15.63 -30.01 -16.62
C PRO A 59 17.07 -29.50 -16.50
N GLY A 60 17.41 -28.93 -15.35
CA GLY A 60 18.79 -28.57 -15.00
C GLY A 60 19.09 -27.07 -14.93
N LYS A 61 18.08 -26.22 -15.10
CA LYS A 61 18.14 -24.77 -14.80
C LYS A 61 16.87 -24.34 -14.08
N VAL A 62 16.99 -23.33 -13.21
CA VAL A 62 15.82 -22.66 -12.64
C VAL A 62 15.18 -21.84 -13.75
N GLY A 63 13.97 -22.22 -14.13
CA GLY A 63 13.15 -21.49 -15.09
C GLY A 63 12.32 -20.42 -14.39
N PHE A 64 11.88 -19.42 -15.13
CA PHE A 64 10.80 -18.56 -14.69
C PHE A 64 10.06 -17.95 -15.87
N GLY A 65 8.74 -17.78 -15.72
CA GLY A 65 7.91 -17.09 -16.70
C GLY A 65 8.25 -15.61 -16.86
N PRO A 66 7.78 -14.96 -17.94
CA PRO A 66 8.01 -13.54 -18.16
C PRO A 66 7.21 -12.67 -17.16
N GLY A 67 7.67 -11.43 -16.93
CA GLY A 67 6.90 -10.43 -16.18
C GLY A 67 6.66 -10.82 -14.72
N GLN A 68 5.38 -10.80 -14.30
CA GLN A 68 5.00 -11.06 -12.90
C GLN A 68 5.31 -12.49 -12.45
N SER A 69 5.22 -13.47 -13.36
CA SER A 69 5.45 -14.88 -13.05
C SER A 69 6.86 -15.14 -12.56
N ALA A 70 7.82 -14.31 -12.98
CA ALA A 70 9.20 -14.39 -12.50
C ALA A 70 9.34 -14.21 -10.97
N PHE A 71 8.38 -13.52 -10.35
CA PHE A 71 8.39 -13.22 -8.92
C PHE A 71 7.42 -14.09 -8.12
N ALA A 72 6.80 -15.09 -8.75
CA ALA A 72 5.95 -16.02 -8.04
C ALA A 72 6.79 -16.85 -7.05
N GLY A 73 6.33 -16.88 -5.80
CA GLY A 73 7.06 -17.48 -4.69
C GLY A 73 6.97 -19.02 -4.63
N SER A 74 6.73 -19.51 -3.43
CA SER A 74 6.42 -20.92 -3.16
C SER A 74 5.16 -20.98 -2.33
N THR A 75 4.72 -22.18 -1.94
CA THR A 75 3.63 -22.37 -0.97
C THR A 75 3.70 -21.39 0.20
N TYR A 76 2.60 -20.71 0.45
CA TYR A 76 2.43 -19.73 1.52
C TYR A 76 0.98 -19.77 2.02
N ASP A 77 0.68 -19.09 3.12
CA ASP A 77 -0.70 -18.95 3.62
C ASP A 77 -1.47 -17.88 2.80
N PRO A 78 -2.48 -18.26 2.00
CA PRO A 78 -3.22 -17.35 1.15
C PRO A 78 -4.41 -16.67 1.85
N VAL A 79 -4.62 -16.85 3.16
CA VAL A 79 -5.80 -16.31 3.88
C VAL A 79 -6.00 -14.82 3.65
N SER A 80 -4.93 -14.03 3.60
CA SER A 80 -5.02 -12.58 3.36
C SER A 80 -5.48 -12.23 1.93
N HIS A 81 -5.25 -13.08 0.93
CA HIS A 81 -5.81 -12.87 -0.42
C HIS A 81 -7.32 -13.07 -0.45
N TYR A 82 -7.84 -14.07 0.27
CA TYR A 82 -9.29 -14.28 0.38
C TYR A 82 -9.96 -13.12 1.13
N ARG A 83 -9.34 -12.63 2.22
CA ARG A 83 -9.81 -11.40 2.88
C ARG A 83 -9.81 -10.21 1.92
N ALA A 84 -8.74 -10.04 1.12
CA ALA A 84 -8.65 -8.94 0.18
C ALA A 84 -9.82 -8.92 -0.81
N ALA A 85 -10.19 -10.08 -1.36
CA ALA A 85 -11.32 -10.21 -2.26
C ALA A 85 -12.63 -9.73 -1.60
N GLU A 86 -12.95 -10.24 -0.41
CA GLU A 86 -14.16 -9.86 0.32
C GLU A 86 -14.18 -8.37 0.73
N VAL A 87 -13.03 -7.80 1.08
CA VAL A 87 -12.91 -6.38 1.42
C VAL A 87 -13.12 -5.50 0.20
N PHE A 88 -12.61 -5.89 -0.97
CA PHE A 88 -12.79 -5.12 -2.20
C PHE A 88 -14.23 -5.21 -2.72
N ASP A 89 -14.87 -6.38 -2.62
CA ASP A 89 -16.30 -6.54 -2.90
C ASP A 89 -17.14 -5.67 -1.95
N PHE A 90 -16.77 -5.61 -0.67
CA PHE A 90 -17.40 -4.70 0.29
C PHE A 90 -17.19 -3.23 -0.08
N PHE A 91 -15.99 -2.83 -0.50
CA PHE A 91 -15.74 -1.45 -0.95
C PHE A 91 -16.58 -1.09 -2.17
N GLU A 92 -16.69 -1.98 -3.15
CA GLU A 92 -17.56 -1.79 -4.30
C GLU A 92 -19.02 -1.65 -3.88
N ALA A 93 -19.53 -2.59 -3.07
CA ALA A 93 -20.91 -2.58 -2.57
C ALA A 93 -21.26 -1.30 -1.77
N GLN A 94 -20.29 -0.73 -1.06
CA GLN A 94 -20.46 0.50 -0.26
C GLN A 94 -20.05 1.78 -1.01
N ASN A 95 -19.66 1.70 -2.29
CA ASN A 95 -19.12 2.83 -3.07
C ASN A 95 -17.94 3.53 -2.37
N LEU A 96 -17.08 2.77 -1.70
CA LEU A 96 -15.88 3.26 -1.00
C LEU A 96 -14.70 3.38 -1.98
N THR A 97 -14.81 4.32 -2.91
CA THR A 97 -13.71 4.65 -3.84
C THR A 97 -12.49 5.23 -3.11
N ASP A 98 -11.33 5.22 -3.75
CA ASP A 98 -10.11 5.84 -3.25
C ASP A 98 -10.29 7.33 -2.89
N THR A 99 -10.97 8.05 -3.78
CA THR A 99 -11.36 9.45 -3.60
C THR A 99 -12.29 9.60 -2.40
N LYS A 100 -13.32 8.76 -2.25
CA LYS A 100 -14.23 8.82 -1.11
C LYS A 100 -13.53 8.53 0.22
N LEU A 101 -12.65 7.54 0.23
CA LEU A 101 -11.84 7.18 1.40
C LEU A 101 -10.83 8.29 1.74
N ARG A 102 -10.28 9.01 0.74
CA ARG A 102 -9.45 10.20 0.96
C ARG A 102 -10.24 11.32 1.63
N GLU A 103 -11.44 11.62 1.12
CA GLU A 103 -12.33 12.64 1.67
C GLU A 103 -12.65 12.35 3.15
N ILE A 104 -13.11 11.12 3.46
CA ILE A 104 -13.44 10.70 4.82
C ILE A 104 -12.23 10.87 5.74
N SER A 105 -11.06 10.39 5.31
CA SER A 105 -9.82 10.48 6.07
C SER A 105 -9.40 11.95 6.32
N GLN A 106 -9.53 12.82 5.31
CA GLN A 106 -9.21 14.24 5.47
C GLN A 106 -10.21 14.96 6.37
N GLN A 107 -11.50 14.63 6.30
CA GLN A 107 -12.51 15.18 7.21
C GLN A 107 -12.19 14.82 8.67
N GLN A 108 -11.91 13.55 8.94
CA GLN A 108 -11.52 13.08 10.28
C GLN A 108 -10.26 13.79 10.79
N ILE A 109 -9.21 13.86 9.96
CA ILE A 109 -7.96 14.54 10.34
C ILE A 109 -8.19 16.05 10.52
N THR A 110 -9.06 16.69 9.74
CA THR A 110 -9.37 18.12 9.87
C THR A 110 -9.95 18.42 11.25
N GLN A 111 -10.85 17.57 11.75
CA GLN A 111 -11.41 17.72 13.11
C GLN A 111 -10.31 17.68 14.18
N LEU A 112 -9.34 16.77 14.03
CA LEU A 112 -8.19 16.69 14.94
C LEU A 112 -7.25 17.88 14.80
N TRP A 113 -7.04 18.35 13.57
CA TRP A 113 -6.14 19.45 13.25
C TRP A 113 -6.66 20.79 13.75
N GLN A 114 -7.97 21.04 13.71
CA GLN A 114 -8.55 22.29 14.20
C GLN A 114 -8.43 22.46 15.73
N GLY A 115 -8.05 21.40 16.45
CA GLY A 115 -7.64 21.49 17.86
C GLY A 115 -8.76 21.83 18.85
N GLU A 116 -9.98 22.13 18.38
CA GLU A 116 -11.13 22.55 19.21
C GLU A 116 -11.47 21.53 20.31
N ALA A 117 -11.17 20.24 20.11
CA ALA A 117 -11.44 19.20 21.08
C ALA A 117 -10.32 18.94 22.11
N MET A 118 -9.09 19.44 21.89
CA MET A 118 -7.94 19.02 22.71
C MET A 118 -7.54 19.99 23.82
N GLY A 119 -7.93 21.27 23.75
CA GLY A 119 -7.61 22.26 24.80
C GLY A 119 -6.12 22.47 25.05
N LEU A 120 -5.26 22.09 24.10
CA LEU A 120 -3.80 22.15 24.23
C LEU A 120 -3.28 23.49 23.74
N SER A 121 -2.40 24.11 24.52
CA SER A 121 -1.71 25.34 24.07
C SER A 121 -0.63 24.99 23.04
N ASN A 122 -0.44 25.88 22.05
CA ASN A 122 0.61 25.75 21.02
C ASN A 122 2.04 25.64 21.58
N GLY A 123 2.25 25.95 22.88
CA GLY A 123 3.52 25.77 23.57
C GLY A 123 3.79 24.32 24.00
N CYS A 124 2.77 23.46 24.04
CA CYS A 124 2.91 22.06 24.45
C CYS A 124 2.97 21.10 23.26
N LEU A 125 2.12 21.31 22.26
CA LEU A 125 2.00 20.48 21.06
C LEU A 125 1.75 21.38 19.85
N ALA A 126 2.63 21.31 18.86
CA ALA A 126 2.51 22.02 17.60
C ALA A 126 1.92 21.11 16.52
N LEU A 127 0.94 21.67 15.80
CA LEU A 127 0.33 21.05 14.63
C LEU A 127 1.24 21.16 13.39
N PRO A 128 1.02 20.35 12.34
CA PRO A 128 1.79 20.48 11.12
C PRO A 128 1.59 21.84 10.43
N SER A 129 2.61 22.29 9.71
CA SER A 129 2.60 23.58 8.99
C SER A 129 2.24 23.46 7.50
N HIS A 130 2.18 22.25 6.94
CA HIS A 130 1.76 22.01 5.56
C HIS A 130 0.24 22.02 5.41
N THR A 131 -0.24 22.08 4.17
CA THR A 131 -1.68 22.07 3.88
C THR A 131 -2.28 20.67 4.06
N MET A 132 -3.59 20.59 4.36
CA MET A 132 -4.31 19.31 4.48
C MET A 132 -4.21 18.43 3.21
N ALA A 133 -4.10 19.07 2.04
CA ALA A 133 -3.90 18.36 0.77
C ALA A 133 -2.61 17.52 0.76
N ASN A 134 -1.55 18.04 1.39
CA ASN A 134 -0.23 17.40 1.48
C ASN A 134 -0.11 16.46 2.69
N ASN A 135 -1.16 16.33 3.51
CA ASN A 135 -1.10 15.49 4.69
C ASN A 135 -1.35 14.01 4.35
N ALA A 136 -0.60 13.13 5.01
CA ALA A 136 -0.83 11.69 4.92
C ALA A 136 -2.13 11.27 5.65
N GLY A 137 -2.38 9.97 5.75
CA GLY A 137 -3.52 9.42 6.50
C GLY A 137 -3.34 9.42 8.03
N PHE A 138 -2.51 10.30 8.57
CA PHE A 138 -2.22 10.44 10.00
C PHE A 138 -1.91 11.91 10.34
N LEU A 139 -2.01 12.29 11.62
CA LEU A 139 -1.63 13.62 12.11
C LEU A 139 -0.31 13.51 12.87
N SER A 140 0.71 14.25 12.41
CA SER A 140 1.97 14.37 13.14
C SER A 140 1.90 15.54 14.10
N LEU A 141 2.30 15.34 15.35
CA LEU A 141 2.37 16.40 16.36
C LEU A 141 3.83 16.58 16.79
N THR A 142 4.23 17.82 17.04
CA THR A 142 5.59 18.14 17.48
C THR A 142 5.57 18.65 18.92
N THR A 143 6.45 18.13 19.77
CA THR A 143 6.64 18.61 21.14
C THR A 143 8.09 18.44 21.58
N ALA A 144 8.58 19.34 22.44
CA ALA A 144 9.91 19.23 23.04
C ALA A 144 10.02 18.06 24.04
N LYS A 145 8.89 17.49 24.47
CA LYS A 145 8.82 16.39 25.45
C LYS A 145 8.50 15.04 24.81
N ALA A 146 8.75 14.86 23.51
CA ALA A 146 8.35 13.66 22.79
C ALA A 146 8.94 12.38 23.41
N SER A 147 10.17 12.45 23.94
CA SER A 147 10.84 11.35 24.63
C SER A 147 10.13 10.86 25.90
N ASP A 148 9.32 11.71 26.54
CA ASP A 148 8.64 11.35 27.79
C ASP A 148 7.39 10.49 27.52
N TRP A 149 7.03 10.29 26.25
CA TRP A 149 5.78 9.66 25.79
C TRP A 149 6.01 8.32 25.07
N VAL A 150 7.26 7.88 24.94
CA VAL A 150 7.67 6.65 24.21
C VAL A 150 8.16 5.58 25.16
#